data_AF-A0A0J8TBT9-F1
#
_entry.id   AF-A0A0J8TBT9-F1
#
_cell.length_a   1.000
_cell.length_b   1.000
_cell.length_c   1.000
_cell.angle_alpha   90.00
_cell.angle_beta   90.00
_cell.angle_gamma   90.00
#
_symmetry.space_group_name_H-M   'P 1'
#
loop_
_entity.id
_entity.type
_entity.pdbx_description
1 polymer ?
#
loop_
_entity_poly.entity_id
_entity_poly.type
_entity_poly.pdbx_seq_one_letter_code
_entity_poly.pdbx_strand_id
1 'polypeptide(L)' 'MAKTVRLSDEEQEAIRIKAVALNKKLMEKNKQPLRDSEVVHAVISLALEKISVGASGNLILED' A
#
# COMPACT_ATOMS: atom_id res chain seq x y z
N MET A 1 -3.35 -18.29 -10.06
CA MET A 1 -2.39 -18.69 -9.00
C MET A 1 -2.44 -17.64 -7.91
N ALA A 2 -2.71 -18.01 -6.66
CA ALA A 2 -2.59 -17.06 -5.55
C ALA A 2 -1.10 -16.75 -5.37
N LYS A 3 -0.70 -15.51 -5.67
CA LYS A 3 0.67 -15.04 -5.41
C LYS A 3 0.67 -14.45 -4.01
N THR A 4 1.35 -15.10 -3.09
CA THR A 4 1.50 -14.63 -1.71
C THR A 4 2.76 -13.79 -1.60
N VAL A 5 2.62 -12.57 -1.07
CA VAL A 5 3.75 -11.73 -0.67
C VAL A 5 3.97 -11.96 0.81
N ARG A 6 5.19 -12.34 1.21
CA ARG A 6 5.54 -12.44 2.63
C ARG A 6 5.79 -11.03 3.15
N LEU A 7 5.04 -10.68 4.18
CA LEU A 7 5.18 -9.42 4.91
C LEU A 7 5.69 -9.74 6.31
N SER A 8 6.61 -8.92 6.82
CA SER A 8 7.00 -8.97 8.23
C SER A 8 5.84 -8.57 9.13
N ASP A 9 5.92 -8.90 10.42
CA ASP A 9 4.89 -8.51 11.39
C ASP A 9 4.76 -6.98 11.48
N GLU A 10 5.87 -6.26 11.35
CA GLU A 10 5.91 -4.79 11.32
C GLU A 10 5.21 -4.23 10.06
N GLU A 11 5.45 -4.83 8.89
CA GLU A 11 4.80 -4.43 7.65
C GLU A 11 3.28 -4.68 7.72
N GLN A 12 2.86 -5.84 8.25
CA GLN A 12 1.45 -6.16 8.41
C GLN A 12 0.72 -5.17 9.33
N GLU A 13 1.32 -4.83 10.47
CA GLU A 13 0.71 -3.87 11.40
C GLU A 13 0.69 -2.46 10.79
N ALA A 14 1.75 -2.04 10.10
CA ALA A 14 1.77 -0.76 9.39
C ALA A 14 0.67 -0.68 8.33
N ILE A 15 0.46 -1.74 7.55
CA ILE A 15 -0.62 -1.85 6.56
C ILE A 15 -1.98 -1.75 7.25
N ARG A 16 -2.20 -2.49 8.33
CA ARG A 16 -3.47 -2.50 9.07
C ARG A 16 -3.82 -1.11 9.62
N ILE A 17 -2.87 -0.43 10.26
CA ILE A 17 -3.07 0.93 10.78
C ILE A 17 -3.43 1.88 9.62
N LYS A 18 -2.73 1.75 8.49
CA LYS A 18 -3.00 2.58 7.31
C LYS A 18 -4.37 2.27 6.70
N ALA A 19 -4.76 1.00 6.62
CA ALA A 19 -6.05 0.56 6.12
C ALA A 19 -7.20 1.14 6.95
N VAL A 20 -7.11 1.12 8.29
CA VAL A 20 -8.09 1.75 9.17
C VAL A 20 -8.22 3.25 8.88
N ALA A 21 -7.10 3.95 8.73
CA ALA A 21 -7.11 5.39 8.44
C ALA A 21 -7.71 5.72 7.06
N LEU A 22 -7.40 4.90 6.04
CA LEU A 22 -7.95 5.05 4.69
C LEU A 22 -9.45 4.75 4.65
N ASN A 23 -9.88 3.67 5.33
CA ASN A 23 -11.27 3.26 5.37
C ASN A 23 -12.18 4.29 6.04
N LYS A 24 -11.70 4.95 7.11
CA LYS A 24 -12.41 6.10 7.69
C LYS A 24 -12.70 7.19 6.64
N LYS A 25 -11.68 7.57 5.86
CA LYS A 25 -11.83 8.56 4.78
C LYS A 25 -12.72 8.08 3.62
N LEU A 26 -12.72 6.78 3.33
CA LEU A 26 -13.62 6.21 2.32
C LEU A 26 -15.07 6.23 2.78
N MET A 27 -15.32 5.88 4.04
CA MET A 27 -16.65 5.91 4.65
C MET A 27 -17.22 7.33 4.69
N GLU A 28 -16.41 8.33 5.05
CA GLU A 28 -16.79 9.76 4.97
C GLU A 28 -17.22 10.18 3.56
N LYS A 29 -16.69 9.52 2.52
CA LYS A 29 -17.01 9.74 1.11
C LYS A 29 -18.11 8.83 0.58
N ASN A 30 -18.83 8.11 1.45
CA ASN A 30 -19.82 7.08 1.10
C ASN A 30 -19.27 5.99 0.15
N LYS A 31 -17.96 5.70 0.24
CA LYS A 31 -17.30 4.63 -0.53
C LYS A 31 -17.13 3.38 0.33
N GLN A 32 -17.11 2.22 -0.32
CA GLN A 32 -16.85 0.96 0.36
C GLN A 32 -15.42 0.93 0.92
N PRO A 33 -15.23 0.41 2.14
CA PRO A 33 -13.91 0.21 2.72
C PRO A 33 -13.15 -0.89 1.97
N LEU A 34 -11.83 -0.78 1.97
CA LEU A 34 -10.90 -1.74 1.37
C LEU A 34 -10.42 -2.75 2.42
N ARG A 35 -10.16 -3.98 2.00
CA ARG A 35 -9.44 -4.99 2.80
C ARG A 35 -7.95 -4.70 2.83
N ASP A 36 -7.25 -5.21 3.83
CA ASP A 36 -5.78 -5.06 3.95
C ASP A 36 -5.05 -5.51 2.68
N SER A 37 -5.47 -6.64 2.08
CA SER A 37 -4.92 -7.13 0.81
C SER A 37 -5.12 -6.16 -0.36
N GLU A 38 -6.26 -5.45 -0.38
CA GLU A 38 -6.57 -4.46 -1.42
C GLU A 38 -5.76 -3.18 -1.22
N VAL A 39 -5.52 -2.78 0.04
CA VAL A 39 -4.63 -1.67 0.39
C VAL A 39 -3.21 -1.99 -0.07
N VAL A 40 -2.70 -3.20 0.22
CA VAL A 40 -1.39 -3.65 -0.26
C VAL A 40 -1.31 -3.62 -1.78
N HIS A 41 -2.32 -4.15 -2.45
CA HIS A 41 -2.36 -4.16 -3.91
C HIS A 41 -2.33 -2.74 -4.49
N ALA A 42 -3.14 -1.83 -3.96
CA ALA A 42 -3.17 -0.44 -4.39
C ALA A 42 -1.83 0.27 -4.17
N VAL A 43 -1.19 0.06 -3.01
CA VAL A 43 0.13 0.63 -2.71
C VAL A 43 1.17 0.14 -3.70
N ILE A 44 1.24 -1.17 -3.96
CA ILE A 44 2.20 -1.75 -4.92
C ILE A 44 1.96 -1.19 -6.31
N SER A 45 0.71 -1.17 -6.78
CA SER A 45 0.38 -0.66 -8.12
C SER A 45 0.77 0.81 -8.30
N LEU A 46 0.47 1.67 -7.31
CA LEU A 46 0.86 3.08 -7.35
C LEU A 46 2.38 3.27 -7.25
N ALA A 47 3.05 2.45 -6.42
CA ALA A 47 4.49 2.52 -6.24
C ALA A 47 5.23 2.07 -7.51
N LEU A 48 4.77 1.01 -8.19
CA LEU A 48 5.41 0.50 -9.41
C LEU A 48 5.42 1.50 -10.56
N GLU A 49 4.42 2.39 -10.65
CA GLU A 49 4.40 3.45 -11.68
C GLU A 49 5.40 4.57 -11.40
N LYS A 50 5.77 4.75 -10.13
CA LYS A 50 6.58 5.85 -9.61
C LYS A 50 7.99 5.41 -9.22
N ILE A 51 8.27 4.11 -9.21
CA ILE A 51 9.53 3.60 -8.71
C ILE A 51 10.66 3.90 -9.69
N SER A 52 11.70 4.55 -9.19
CA SER A 52 12.88 4.93 -9.95
C SER A 52 14.14 4.69 -9.12
N VAL A 53 15.30 4.78 -9.77
CA VAL A 53 16.60 4.60 -9.12
C VAL A 53 17.23 5.97 -8.92
N GLY A 54 17.39 6.34 -7.65
CA GLY A 54 18.08 7.58 -7.28
C GLY A 54 19.58 7.51 -7.57
N ALA A 55 20.25 8.67 -7.56
CA ALA A 55 21.68 8.81 -7.88
C ALA A 55 22.62 7.94 -7.01
N SER A 56 22.19 7.55 -5.80
CA SER A 56 22.95 6.68 -4.90
C SER A 56 22.67 5.18 -5.09
N GLY A 57 21.84 4.80 -6.07
CA GLY A 57 21.40 3.41 -6.28
C GLY A 57 20.23 2.98 -5.38
N ASN A 58 19.65 3.90 -4.60
CA ASN A 58 18.48 3.62 -3.76
C ASN A 58 17.18 3.71 -4.58
N LEU A 59 16.19 2.89 -4.23
CA LEU A 59 14.85 2.95 -4.80
C LEU A 59 14.11 4.16 -4.22
N ILE A 60 13.57 5.01 -5.09
CA ILE A 60 12.77 6.19 -4.73
C ILE A 60 11.43 6.13 -5.43
N LEU A 61 10.42 6.80 -4.88
CA LEU A 61 9.15 7.06 -5.55
C LEU A 61 9.17 8.49 -6.10
N GLU A 62 9.05 8.65 -7.41
CA GLU A 62 8.94 9.94 -8.10
C GLU A 62 7.48 10.48 -8.03
N ASP A 63 7.34 11.80 -7.98
CA ASP A 63 6.05 12.50 -7.85
C ASP A 63 5.25 12.55 -9.16
#